data_AF-A0A290ZLZ3-F1
#
_entry.id   AF-A0A290ZLZ3-F1
#
_cell.length_a   1.000
_cell.length_b   1.000
_cell.length_c   1.000
_cell.angle_alpha   90.00
_cell.angle_beta   90.00
_cell.angle_gamma   90.00
#
_symmetry.space_group_name_H-M   'P 1'
#
loop_
_entity.id
_entity.type
_entity.pdbx_description
1 polymer ?
#
loop_
_entity_poly.entity_id
_entity_poly.type
_entity_poly.pdbx_seq_one_letter_code
_entity_poly.pdbx_strand_id
1 'polypeptide(L)'
;MLTIVVALPAQGAVDDARAKGLKWLVQTQKGDGSFSGLQGLEVQATAATVDALLAGGMSKSPQYGRALSWLANAPGSSVDARAWQAAALAAAGRDATAVAGTLRDERNTSAAKAGSISTGNTALWGPFPGYAASFPDTALAFGALRSAGVSYTNDTTELTVTVLCHTLPDQLTASPWNGSWPYALPQNGQPTHAVNGSLAATALTLFELKKQRQAGRFLSGSACSKTSPSAIDTAMASAKTWLIAQANADGGFAERNPQSGTLEVSSPTASALAVRALALFAAEGDSAATTAVTNARNWLADQQNPDGSWRGDPFVTARVLAAFPAAAGAQIADADNDGLPDVVEQQLGTQTAVADAQGSLATNGNAQAGLTATSFSAAGTLGQPFAYALSASGGTGPFTYARTGGALPPGLTLAANGQITGTPTSTGSYAFDYEVTDATGATTLVIGRIDVAEVVASSGGDADVPIPAWALLALGGALLTAIRRKAAC
;
A
#
# COMPACT_ATOMS: atom_id res chain seq x y z
N MET A 1 -8.28 -48.08 -5.60
CA MET A 1 -6.91 -47.66 -5.96
C MET A 1 -6.53 -46.52 -5.04
N LEU A 2 -5.65 -46.79 -4.08
CA LEU A 2 -5.13 -45.81 -3.15
C LEU A 2 -4.05 -45.02 -3.89
N THR A 3 -4.33 -43.79 -4.28
CA THR A 3 -3.33 -42.91 -4.91
C THR A 3 -2.37 -42.46 -3.81
N ILE A 4 -1.28 -43.20 -3.62
CA ILE A 4 -0.16 -42.75 -2.79
C ILE A 4 0.46 -41.57 -3.55
N VAL A 5 0.12 -40.35 -3.12
CA VAL A 5 0.84 -39.15 -3.52
C VAL A 5 2.18 -39.23 -2.81
N VAL A 6 3.20 -39.75 -3.51
CA VAL A 6 4.59 -39.63 -3.05
C VAL A 6 4.91 -38.15 -3.09
N ALA A 7 4.99 -37.51 -1.93
CA ALA A 7 5.45 -36.14 -1.82
C ALA A 7 6.86 -36.05 -2.44
N LEU A 8 7.02 -35.18 -3.43
CA LEU A 8 8.31 -34.93 -4.06
C LEU A 8 9.28 -34.40 -2.99
N PRO A 9 10.58 -34.77 -3.01
CA PRO A 9 11.55 -34.32 -2.00
C PRO A 9 11.64 -32.79 -1.89
N ALA A 10 11.41 -32.05 -2.99
CA ALA A 10 11.34 -30.59 -3.00
C ALA A 10 10.12 -30.03 -2.24
N GLN A 11 8.98 -30.74 -2.26
CA GLN A 11 7.80 -30.35 -1.47
C GLN A 11 8.07 -30.52 0.03
N GLY A 12 8.82 -31.55 0.42
CA GLY A 12 9.22 -31.77 1.81
C GLY A 12 10.09 -30.64 2.39
N ALA A 13 11.03 -30.09 1.62
CA ALA A 13 11.87 -28.99 2.06
C ALA A 13 11.08 -27.68 2.25
N VAL A 14 10.16 -27.36 1.33
CA VAL A 14 9.28 -26.20 1.45
C VAL A 14 8.33 -26.35 2.64
N ASP A 15 7.80 -27.54 2.87
CA ASP A 15 6.90 -27.83 3.98
C ASP A 15 7.62 -27.72 5.35
N ASP A 16 8.83 -28.26 5.47
CA ASP A 16 9.68 -28.10 6.66
C ASP A 16 10.06 -26.63 6.91
N ALA A 17 10.45 -25.90 5.85
CA ALA A 17 10.72 -24.47 5.95
C ALA A 17 9.48 -23.68 6.41
N ARG A 18 8.29 -24.04 5.94
CA ARG A 18 7.03 -23.43 6.40
C ARG A 18 6.83 -23.66 7.89
N ALA A 19 6.95 -24.90 8.37
CA ALA A 19 6.76 -25.23 9.78
C ALA A 19 7.73 -24.48 10.69
N LYS A 20 9.01 -24.40 10.32
CA LYS A 20 10.04 -23.63 11.05
C LYS A 20 9.75 -22.14 11.09
N GLY A 21 9.29 -21.55 9.97
CA GLY A 21 8.94 -20.14 9.91
C GLY A 21 7.69 -19.80 10.74
N LEU A 22 6.66 -20.65 10.69
CA LEU A 22 5.46 -20.49 11.53
C LEU A 22 5.82 -20.60 13.01
N LYS A 23 6.65 -21.58 13.38
CA LYS A 23 7.21 -21.70 14.74
C LYS A 23 7.94 -20.43 15.17
N TRP A 24 8.79 -19.87 14.30
CA TRP A 24 9.51 -18.63 14.60
C TRP A 24 8.55 -17.45 14.82
N LEU A 25 7.49 -17.32 14.02
CA LEU A 25 6.45 -16.31 14.23
C LEU A 25 5.73 -16.52 15.57
N VAL A 26 5.34 -17.75 15.92
CA VAL A 26 4.75 -18.05 17.24
C VAL A 26 5.63 -17.52 18.37
N GLN A 27 6.93 -17.76 18.30
CA GLN A 27 7.89 -17.35 19.33
C GLN A 27 8.21 -15.84 19.33
N THR A 28 7.99 -15.15 18.22
CA THR A 28 8.33 -13.73 18.04
C THR A 28 7.12 -12.80 18.25
N GLN A 29 5.91 -13.35 18.38
CA GLN A 29 4.72 -12.54 18.65
C GLN A 29 4.84 -11.80 19.98
N LYS A 30 4.56 -10.49 19.95
CA LYS A 30 4.58 -9.65 21.14
C LYS A 30 3.37 -9.90 22.05
N GLY A 31 3.47 -9.42 23.29
CA GLY A 31 2.39 -9.47 24.28
C GLY A 31 1.13 -8.67 23.91
N ASP A 32 1.18 -7.71 22.99
CA ASP A 32 -0.04 -7.08 22.42
C ASP A 32 -0.66 -7.89 21.27
N GLY A 33 0.01 -8.93 20.79
CA GLY A 33 -0.39 -9.69 19.61
C GLY A 33 0.22 -9.22 18.29
N SER A 34 0.94 -8.09 18.30
CA SER A 34 1.57 -7.54 17.11
C SER A 34 2.88 -8.23 16.76
N PHE A 35 3.32 -7.96 15.54
CA PHE A 35 4.64 -8.29 15.04
C PHE A 35 5.33 -7.00 14.63
N SER A 36 6.55 -6.78 15.10
CA SER A 36 7.38 -5.67 14.65
C SER A 36 8.72 -6.19 14.15
N GLY A 37 9.09 -5.78 12.95
CA GLY A 37 10.46 -5.88 12.46
C GLY A 37 11.13 -4.52 12.58
N LEU A 38 11.44 -3.94 11.42
CA LEU A 38 11.83 -2.54 11.30
C LEU A 38 10.72 -1.61 11.81
N GLN A 39 11.14 -0.53 12.45
CA GLN A 39 10.27 0.47 13.04
C GLN A 39 9.33 1.11 12.00
N GLY A 40 8.04 1.25 12.33
CA GLY A 40 7.04 1.83 11.43
C GLY A 40 6.41 0.84 10.45
N LEU A 41 6.79 -0.45 10.50
CA LEU A 41 6.22 -1.53 9.69
C LEU A 41 5.36 -2.50 10.49
N GLU A 42 4.95 -2.16 11.72
CA GLU A 42 4.20 -3.05 12.62
C GLU A 42 2.87 -3.49 12.02
N VAL A 43 2.16 -2.59 11.34
CA VAL A 43 0.90 -2.90 10.66
C VAL A 43 1.16 -3.85 9.49
N GLN A 44 2.15 -3.56 8.65
CA GLN A 44 2.51 -4.38 7.51
C GLN A 44 2.99 -5.77 7.95
N ALA A 45 3.83 -5.85 8.98
CA ALA A 45 4.36 -7.10 9.53
C ALA A 45 3.26 -7.95 10.16
N THR A 46 2.37 -7.32 10.93
CA THR A 46 1.24 -8.03 11.55
C THR A 46 0.23 -8.50 10.50
N ALA A 47 -0.12 -7.65 9.52
CA ALA A 47 -0.98 -8.04 8.40
C ALA A 47 -0.38 -9.18 7.56
N ALA A 48 0.93 -9.11 7.26
CA ALA A 48 1.65 -10.19 6.59
C ALA A 48 1.58 -11.49 7.39
N THR A 49 1.75 -11.39 8.70
CA THR A 49 1.73 -12.55 9.60
C THR A 49 0.35 -13.16 9.69
N VAL A 50 -0.72 -12.36 9.72
CA VAL A 50 -2.11 -12.86 9.63
C VAL A 50 -2.30 -13.69 8.35
N ASP A 51 -1.86 -13.18 7.19
CA ASP A 51 -1.92 -13.93 5.93
C ASP A 51 -1.11 -15.24 6.00
N ALA A 52 0.09 -15.20 6.59
CA ALA A 52 0.98 -16.36 6.72
C ALA A 52 0.41 -17.44 7.66
N LEU A 53 -0.13 -17.04 8.82
CA LEU A 53 -0.79 -17.94 9.78
C LEU A 53 -2.03 -18.57 9.15
N LEU A 54 -2.83 -17.79 8.42
CA LEU A 54 -3.98 -18.30 7.67
C LEU A 54 -3.56 -19.34 6.63
N ALA A 55 -2.53 -19.04 5.82
CA ALA A 55 -1.97 -19.96 4.84
C ALA A 55 -1.32 -21.19 5.49
N GLY A 56 -0.86 -21.09 6.73
CA GLY A 56 -0.30 -22.16 7.55
C GLY A 56 -1.34 -23.04 8.26
N GLY A 57 -2.65 -22.77 8.11
CA GLY A 57 -3.70 -23.51 8.80
C GLY A 57 -3.93 -23.13 10.26
N MET A 58 -3.34 -22.03 10.73
CA MET A 58 -3.37 -21.59 12.12
C MET A 58 -4.53 -20.63 12.45
N SER A 59 -5.60 -20.63 11.65
CA SER A 59 -6.71 -19.67 11.79
C SER A 59 -7.52 -19.79 13.09
N LYS A 60 -7.35 -20.91 13.82
CA LYS A 60 -7.95 -21.14 15.14
C LYS A 60 -6.98 -20.87 16.30
N SER A 61 -5.70 -20.65 16.00
CA SER A 61 -4.66 -20.46 17.03
C SER A 61 -4.90 -19.18 17.83
N PRO A 62 -4.52 -19.15 19.12
CA PRO A 62 -4.56 -17.93 19.90
C PRO A 62 -3.64 -16.83 19.34
N GLN A 63 -2.53 -17.20 18.68
CA GLN A 63 -1.62 -16.28 18.02
C GLN A 63 -2.33 -15.51 16.91
N TYR A 64 -3.07 -16.23 16.05
CA TYR A 64 -3.87 -15.62 14.98
C TYR A 64 -4.97 -14.71 15.54
N GLY A 65 -5.67 -15.15 16.59
CA GLY A 65 -6.70 -14.34 17.26
C GLY A 65 -6.17 -13.03 17.84
N ARG A 66 -4.99 -13.06 18.49
CA ARG A 66 -4.33 -11.86 19.03
C ARG A 66 -3.86 -10.92 17.93
N ALA A 67 -3.25 -11.45 16.88
CA ALA A 67 -2.77 -10.67 15.73
C ALA A 67 -3.94 -9.93 15.05
N LEU A 68 -5.06 -10.61 14.82
CA LEU A 68 -6.27 -9.99 14.26
C LEU A 68 -6.87 -8.93 15.19
N SER A 69 -6.88 -9.18 16.49
CA SER A 69 -7.42 -8.24 17.47
C SER A 69 -6.60 -6.96 17.54
N TRP A 70 -5.27 -7.09 17.52
CA TRP A 70 -4.38 -5.94 17.41
C TRP A 70 -4.56 -5.22 16.08
N LEU A 71 -4.53 -5.95 14.96
CA LEU A 71 -4.59 -5.38 13.61
C LEU A 71 -5.88 -4.61 13.37
N ALA A 72 -7.01 -5.06 13.92
CA ALA A 72 -8.29 -4.35 13.83
C ALA A 72 -8.27 -2.96 14.51
N ASN A 73 -7.37 -2.74 15.46
CA ASN A 73 -7.25 -1.49 16.23
C ASN A 73 -5.98 -0.70 15.89
N ALA A 74 -5.15 -1.19 14.97
CA ALA A 74 -3.84 -0.60 14.70
C ALA A 74 -3.94 0.71 13.89
N PRO A 75 -3.09 1.70 14.15
CA PRO A 75 -3.00 2.93 13.37
C PRO A 75 -2.30 2.70 12.02
N GLY A 76 -3.05 2.59 10.92
CA GLY A 76 -2.42 2.66 9.59
C GLY A 76 -1.99 4.10 9.28
N SER A 77 -0.67 4.39 9.27
CA SER A 77 -0.14 5.74 8.99
C SER A 77 0.15 6.00 7.51
N SER A 78 0.42 4.95 6.74
CA SER A 78 0.69 4.98 5.30
C SER A 78 -0.38 4.23 4.50
N VAL A 79 -0.44 4.49 3.18
CA VAL A 79 -1.39 3.85 2.28
C VAL A 79 -1.17 2.35 2.22
N ASP A 80 0.08 1.92 2.09
CA ASP A 80 0.42 0.49 2.09
C ASP A 80 0.01 -0.16 3.41
N ALA A 81 0.32 0.43 4.58
CA ALA A 81 -0.09 -0.10 5.88
C ALA A 81 -1.61 -0.32 5.96
N ARG A 82 -2.41 0.70 5.61
CA ARG A 82 -3.88 0.57 5.58
C ARG A 82 -4.35 -0.46 4.56
N ALA A 83 -3.72 -0.55 3.39
CA ALA A 83 -4.09 -1.50 2.35
C ALA A 83 -3.83 -2.94 2.78
N TRP A 84 -2.67 -3.21 3.38
CA TRP A 84 -2.34 -4.51 3.98
C TRP A 84 -3.29 -4.85 5.13
N GLN A 85 -3.58 -3.89 6.01
CA GLN A 85 -4.53 -4.05 7.11
C GLN A 85 -5.93 -4.44 6.60
N ALA A 86 -6.47 -3.68 5.65
CA ALA A 86 -7.79 -3.97 5.07
C ALA A 86 -7.82 -5.30 4.32
N ALA A 87 -6.78 -5.63 3.55
CA ALA A 87 -6.69 -6.90 2.83
C ALA A 87 -6.64 -8.11 3.77
N ALA A 88 -5.82 -8.06 4.83
CA ALA A 88 -5.69 -9.13 5.81
C ALA A 88 -6.97 -9.31 6.64
N LEU A 89 -7.60 -8.20 7.08
CA LEU A 89 -8.89 -8.26 7.77
C LEU A 89 -9.99 -8.88 6.88
N ALA A 90 -10.08 -8.45 5.62
CA ALA A 90 -11.04 -9.01 4.68
C ALA A 90 -10.78 -10.51 4.40
N ALA A 91 -9.52 -10.91 4.23
CA ALA A 91 -9.15 -12.32 4.06
C ALA A 91 -9.49 -13.17 5.28
N ALA A 92 -9.42 -12.59 6.48
CA ALA A 92 -9.84 -13.20 7.73
C ALA A 92 -11.36 -13.18 7.98
N GLY A 93 -12.16 -12.67 7.04
CA GLY A 93 -13.61 -12.54 7.21
C GLY A 93 -14.03 -11.46 8.22
N ARG A 94 -13.14 -10.51 8.53
CA ARG A 94 -13.43 -9.36 9.40
C ARG A 94 -13.90 -8.17 8.55
N ASP A 95 -14.72 -7.32 9.17
CA ASP A 95 -15.11 -6.06 8.54
C ASP A 95 -13.88 -5.16 8.34
N ALA A 96 -13.60 -4.86 7.07
CA ALA A 96 -12.51 -4.00 6.64
C ALA A 96 -13.01 -2.68 6.03
N THR A 97 -14.32 -2.43 6.05
CA THR A 97 -14.94 -1.31 5.33
C THR A 97 -14.49 0.06 5.84
N ALA A 98 -14.26 0.22 7.15
CA ALA A 98 -13.79 1.48 7.72
C ALA A 98 -12.36 1.83 7.27
N VAL A 99 -11.43 0.88 7.34
CA VAL A 99 -10.03 1.08 6.91
C VAL A 99 -9.98 1.30 5.39
N ALA A 100 -10.71 0.49 4.63
CA ALA A 100 -10.81 0.65 3.18
C ALA A 100 -11.50 1.98 2.79
N GLY A 101 -12.51 2.42 3.53
CA GLY A 101 -13.14 3.74 3.36
C GLY A 101 -12.16 4.89 3.58
N THR A 102 -11.20 4.73 4.49
CA THR A 102 -10.13 5.74 4.67
C THR A 102 -9.22 5.80 3.45
N LEU A 103 -8.76 4.65 2.93
CA LEU A 103 -8.00 4.59 1.67
C LEU A 103 -8.76 5.23 0.51
N ARG A 104 -10.05 4.95 0.43
CA ARG A 104 -10.94 5.51 -0.57
C ARG A 104 -10.88 7.05 -0.54
N ASP A 105 -11.00 7.63 0.64
CA ASP A 105 -11.12 9.07 0.84
C ASP A 105 -9.76 9.79 0.72
N GLU A 106 -8.65 9.08 0.97
CA GLU A 106 -7.26 9.58 0.86
C GLU A 106 -6.68 9.51 -0.57
N ARG A 107 -7.44 9.01 -1.55
CA ARG A 107 -6.96 8.91 -2.94
C ARG A 107 -6.65 10.26 -3.56
N ASN A 108 -5.71 10.25 -4.51
CA ASN A 108 -5.53 11.35 -5.43
C ASN A 108 -6.61 11.31 -6.52
N THR A 109 -7.44 12.37 -6.56
CA THR A 109 -8.47 12.58 -7.59
C THR A 109 -7.95 13.33 -8.82
N SER A 110 -6.67 13.70 -8.79
CA SER A 110 -5.93 14.25 -9.91
C SER A 110 -4.52 13.66 -9.95
N ALA A 111 -3.94 13.58 -11.14
CA ALA A 111 -2.59 13.05 -11.31
C ALA A 111 -1.79 13.88 -12.31
N ALA A 112 -0.61 14.34 -11.87
CA ALA A 112 0.39 14.91 -12.76
C ALA A 112 1.12 13.77 -13.49
N LYS A 113 1.07 13.79 -14.82
CA LYS A 113 1.66 12.79 -15.70
C LYS A 113 2.20 13.44 -16.97
N ALA A 114 3.47 13.19 -17.28
CA ALA A 114 4.14 13.69 -18.50
C ALA A 114 3.92 15.20 -18.75
N GLY A 115 3.91 16.00 -17.67
CA GLY A 115 3.71 17.45 -17.75
C GLY A 115 2.26 17.93 -17.87
N SER A 116 1.27 17.03 -17.85
CA SER A 116 -0.16 17.35 -17.84
C SER A 116 -0.81 16.94 -16.51
N ILE A 117 -1.88 17.62 -16.11
CA ILE A 117 -2.69 17.25 -14.95
C ILE A 117 -4.01 16.67 -15.45
N SER A 118 -4.26 15.39 -15.15
CA SER A 118 -5.58 14.77 -15.35
C SER A 118 -6.45 15.03 -14.13
N THR A 119 -7.68 15.56 -14.32
CA THR A 119 -8.63 15.87 -13.23
C THR A 119 -9.99 15.22 -13.49
N GLY A 120 -10.66 14.75 -12.42
CA GLY A 120 -12.11 14.49 -12.45
C GLY A 120 -12.55 13.06 -12.76
N ASN A 121 -11.62 12.12 -12.95
CA ASN A 121 -11.93 10.68 -13.00
C ASN A 121 -10.66 9.84 -12.75
N THR A 122 -9.98 10.10 -11.63
CA THR A 122 -8.72 9.44 -11.27
C THR A 122 -8.81 8.90 -9.85
N ALA A 123 -8.28 7.70 -9.64
CA ALA A 123 -8.17 7.05 -8.34
C ALA A 123 -6.79 6.39 -8.27
N LEU A 124 -5.84 7.14 -7.71
CA LEU A 124 -4.45 6.72 -7.58
C LEU A 124 -3.96 7.04 -6.17
N TRP A 125 -2.93 6.33 -5.72
CA TRP A 125 -2.38 6.52 -4.39
C TRP A 125 -0.87 6.66 -4.44
N GLY A 126 -0.36 7.54 -3.59
CA GLY A 126 1.04 7.58 -3.21
C GLY A 126 1.27 6.83 -1.89
N PRO A 127 2.50 6.84 -1.37
CA PRO A 127 2.85 6.16 -0.12
C PRO A 127 2.09 6.74 1.08
N PHE A 128 1.73 8.02 1.02
CA PHE A 128 0.94 8.72 2.03
C PHE A 128 -0.15 9.56 1.38
N PRO A 129 -1.21 9.93 2.13
CA PRO A 129 -2.25 10.83 1.64
C PRO A 129 -1.66 12.15 1.10
N GLY A 130 -2.05 12.53 -0.11
CA GLY A 130 -1.59 13.75 -0.78
C GLY A 130 -0.20 13.69 -1.42
N TYR A 131 0.49 12.55 -1.35
CA TYR A 131 1.76 12.33 -2.08
C TYR A 131 1.51 11.94 -3.53
N ALA A 132 2.51 12.17 -4.39
CA ALA A 132 2.47 11.74 -5.78
C ALA A 132 2.23 10.22 -5.87
N ALA A 133 1.41 9.81 -6.83
CA ALA A 133 1.01 8.43 -6.95
C ALA A 133 2.13 7.50 -7.43
N SER A 134 2.11 6.28 -6.91
CA SER A 134 3.02 5.18 -7.23
C SER A 134 2.22 3.96 -7.70
N PHE A 135 2.85 3.08 -8.47
CA PHE A 135 2.22 1.83 -8.90
C PHE A 135 2.00 0.84 -7.75
N PRO A 136 2.97 0.58 -6.86
CA PRO A 136 2.77 -0.29 -5.69
C PRO A 136 1.59 0.13 -4.82
N ASP A 137 1.52 1.40 -4.43
CA ASP A 137 0.48 1.90 -3.53
C ASP A 137 -0.88 1.88 -4.20
N THR A 138 -0.93 2.25 -5.49
CA THR A 138 -2.16 2.18 -6.27
C THR A 138 -2.68 0.74 -6.39
N ALA A 139 -1.80 -0.23 -6.67
CA ALA A 139 -2.19 -1.64 -6.76
C ALA A 139 -2.71 -2.16 -5.40
N LEU A 140 -1.99 -1.87 -4.31
CA LEU A 140 -2.37 -2.29 -2.96
C LEU A 140 -3.70 -1.68 -2.53
N ALA A 141 -3.88 -0.36 -2.67
CA ALA A 141 -5.12 0.31 -2.30
C ALA A 141 -6.31 -0.17 -3.14
N PHE A 142 -6.10 -0.36 -4.45
CA PHE A 142 -7.11 -0.96 -5.33
C PHE A 142 -7.52 -2.36 -4.86
N GLY A 143 -6.55 -3.24 -4.57
CA GLY A 143 -6.80 -4.58 -4.05
C GLY A 143 -7.58 -4.56 -2.73
N ALA A 144 -7.19 -3.67 -1.80
CA ALA A 144 -7.82 -3.52 -0.49
C ALA A 144 -9.29 -3.09 -0.58
N LEU A 145 -9.60 -2.06 -1.37
CA LEU A 145 -10.98 -1.62 -1.62
C LEU A 145 -11.83 -2.76 -2.21
N ARG A 146 -11.24 -3.52 -3.14
CA ARG A 146 -11.89 -4.64 -3.81
C ARG A 146 -12.12 -5.86 -2.93
N SER A 147 -11.25 -6.10 -1.95
CA SER A 147 -11.42 -7.13 -0.94
C SER A 147 -12.44 -6.72 0.13
N ALA A 148 -12.49 -5.44 0.49
CA ALA A 148 -13.44 -4.90 1.47
C ALA A 148 -14.83 -4.57 0.91
N GLY A 149 -15.00 -4.61 -0.42
CA GLY A 149 -16.27 -4.27 -1.08
C GLY A 149 -16.63 -2.78 -1.05
N VAL A 150 -15.63 -1.90 -0.97
CA VAL A 150 -15.81 -0.44 -0.88
C VAL A 150 -15.64 0.22 -2.25
N SER A 151 -16.48 1.20 -2.58
CA SER A 151 -16.42 2.00 -3.82
C SER A 151 -16.67 3.51 -3.57
N TYR A 152 -16.46 4.35 -4.59
CA TYR A 152 -16.65 5.81 -4.53
C TYR A 152 -18.05 6.26 -4.93
N THR A 153 -18.47 7.42 -4.40
CA THR A 153 -19.62 8.16 -4.93
C THR A 153 -19.35 8.59 -6.37
N ASN A 154 -20.31 8.33 -7.27
CA ASN A 154 -20.25 8.55 -8.73
C ASN A 154 -19.36 7.59 -9.53
N ASP A 155 -18.89 6.49 -8.93
CA ASP A 155 -18.21 5.42 -9.66
C ASP A 155 -19.23 4.54 -10.40
N THR A 156 -19.77 5.05 -11.50
CA THR A 156 -20.76 4.32 -12.34
C THR A 156 -20.16 3.12 -13.08
N THR A 157 -18.85 2.92 -12.99
CA THR A 157 -18.08 1.87 -13.66
C THR A 157 -16.97 1.41 -12.73
N GLU A 158 -17.26 0.40 -11.89
CA GLU A 158 -16.37 -0.17 -10.85
C GLU A 158 -14.90 0.29 -10.90
N LEU A 159 -14.31 0.70 -9.76
CA LEU A 159 -12.88 0.87 -9.43
C LEU A 159 -11.84 0.45 -10.49
N THR A 160 -12.02 -0.76 -11.05
CA THR A 160 -11.44 -1.26 -12.29
C THR A 160 -11.25 -0.20 -13.38
N VAL A 161 -12.27 0.53 -13.83
CA VAL A 161 -12.11 1.46 -14.97
C VAL A 161 -11.19 2.61 -14.58
N THR A 162 -11.44 3.28 -13.46
CA THR A 162 -10.67 4.45 -13.03
C THR A 162 -9.20 4.12 -12.74
N VAL A 163 -8.90 2.99 -12.11
CA VAL A 163 -7.50 2.58 -11.82
C VAL A 163 -6.81 2.12 -13.11
N LEU A 164 -7.44 1.28 -13.93
CA LEU A 164 -6.84 0.77 -15.17
C LEU A 164 -6.54 1.87 -16.19
N CYS A 165 -7.30 2.98 -16.18
CA CYS A 165 -7.07 4.16 -17.02
C CYS A 165 -5.69 4.76 -16.83
N HIS A 166 -5.13 4.62 -15.65
CA HIS A 166 -3.85 5.17 -15.31
C HIS A 166 -2.77 4.09 -15.28
N THR A 167 -3.13 2.85 -14.92
CA THR A 167 -2.14 1.78 -14.84
C THR A 167 -1.76 1.20 -16.22
N LEU A 168 -2.71 0.86 -17.08
CA LEU A 168 -2.43 0.12 -18.33
C LEU A 168 -1.68 0.93 -19.41
N PRO A 169 -1.88 2.25 -19.57
CA PRO A 169 -1.13 3.02 -20.55
C PRO A 169 0.36 3.18 -20.19
N ASP A 170 0.71 3.04 -18.91
CA ASP A 170 2.06 3.27 -18.39
C ASP A 170 2.93 2.02 -18.33
N GLN A 171 2.44 0.91 -18.89
CA GLN A 171 3.29 -0.25 -19.09
C GLN A 171 4.42 0.11 -20.08
N LEU A 172 5.65 -0.12 -19.66
CA LEU A 172 6.83 0.26 -20.41
C LEU A 172 6.98 -0.62 -21.66
N THR A 173 7.46 -0.02 -22.74
CA THR A 173 7.63 -0.68 -24.05
C THR A 173 9.08 -0.79 -24.49
N ALA A 174 9.99 -0.02 -23.86
CA ALA A 174 11.40 0.00 -24.20
C ALA A 174 12.16 -1.12 -23.48
N SER A 175 13.06 -1.80 -24.20
CA SER A 175 14.02 -2.74 -23.59
C SER A 175 15.00 -2.00 -22.66
N PRO A 176 15.42 -2.58 -21.51
CA PRO A 176 15.10 -3.92 -20.97
C PRO A 176 13.81 -3.96 -20.12
N TRP A 177 12.99 -2.92 -20.15
CA TRP A 177 11.83 -2.72 -19.28
C TRP A 177 10.49 -3.12 -19.91
N ASN A 178 10.50 -3.61 -21.15
CA ASN A 178 9.29 -3.92 -21.91
C ASN A 178 8.38 -4.91 -21.16
N GLY A 179 7.15 -4.50 -20.87
CA GLY A 179 6.15 -5.27 -20.13
C GLY A 179 6.07 -4.96 -18.63
N SER A 180 7.00 -4.18 -18.08
CA SER A 180 7.01 -3.80 -16.66
C SER A 180 6.28 -2.48 -16.39
N TRP A 181 6.04 -2.20 -15.11
CA TRP A 181 5.63 -0.88 -14.64
C TRP A 181 6.74 -0.23 -13.83
N PRO A 182 6.91 1.10 -13.92
CA PRO A 182 7.83 1.83 -13.07
C PRO A 182 7.30 1.90 -11.64
N TYR A 183 8.18 2.28 -10.70
CA TYR A 183 7.74 2.48 -9.31
C TYR A 183 6.83 3.70 -9.19
N ALA A 184 7.25 4.83 -9.77
CA ALA A 184 6.54 6.10 -9.74
C ALA A 184 5.91 6.42 -11.10
N LEU A 185 4.86 7.25 -11.10
CA LEU A 185 4.30 7.78 -12.34
C LEU A 185 5.28 8.76 -13.03
N PRO A 186 5.38 8.75 -14.37
CA PRO A 186 6.23 9.68 -15.13
C PRO A 186 5.83 11.15 -14.95
N GLN A 187 6.77 12.01 -14.54
CA GLN A 187 6.57 13.46 -14.39
C GLN A 187 7.74 14.28 -14.94
N ASN A 188 7.48 15.57 -15.25
CA ASN A 188 8.52 16.49 -15.70
C ASN A 188 9.54 16.76 -14.60
N GLY A 189 10.83 16.77 -14.95
CA GLY A 189 11.91 17.05 -14.00
C GLY A 189 12.27 15.87 -13.08
N GLN A 190 11.64 14.69 -13.26
CA GLN A 190 12.09 13.48 -12.57
C GLN A 190 13.44 12.99 -13.12
N PRO A 191 14.27 12.33 -12.28
CA PRO A 191 15.43 11.61 -12.77
C PRO A 191 15.03 10.59 -13.85
N THR A 192 15.86 10.44 -14.89
CA THR A 192 15.57 9.55 -16.04
C THR A 192 15.31 8.10 -15.65
N HIS A 193 15.81 7.66 -14.50
CA HIS A 193 15.61 6.30 -13.99
C HIS A 193 14.32 6.11 -13.19
N ALA A 194 13.59 7.18 -12.84
CA ALA A 194 12.31 7.09 -12.13
C ALA A 194 11.21 6.42 -12.96
N VAL A 195 11.40 6.36 -14.28
CA VAL A 195 10.49 5.72 -15.25
C VAL A 195 10.95 4.32 -15.68
N ASN A 196 11.99 3.77 -15.05
CA ASN A 196 12.44 2.41 -15.33
C ASN A 196 11.60 1.39 -14.56
N GLY A 197 11.54 0.17 -15.10
CA GLY A 197 10.72 -0.91 -14.55
C GLY A 197 11.14 -1.33 -13.15
N SER A 198 10.16 -1.64 -12.31
CA SER A 198 10.37 -2.20 -10.97
C SER A 198 9.69 -3.56 -10.86
N LEU A 199 10.39 -4.52 -10.27
CA LEU A 199 9.86 -5.83 -9.89
C LEU A 199 8.72 -5.67 -8.89
N ALA A 200 8.90 -4.88 -7.83
CA ALA A 200 7.87 -4.69 -6.81
C ALA A 200 6.58 -4.11 -7.41
N ALA A 201 6.68 -3.04 -8.21
CA ALA A 201 5.55 -2.43 -8.90
C ALA A 201 4.87 -3.41 -9.85
N THR A 202 5.67 -4.14 -10.65
CA THR A 202 5.15 -5.08 -11.65
C THR A 202 4.49 -6.29 -11.00
N ALA A 203 5.08 -6.86 -9.96
CA ALA A 203 4.54 -8.02 -9.25
C ALA A 203 3.23 -7.69 -8.53
N LEU A 204 3.16 -6.57 -7.80
CA LEU A 204 1.93 -6.13 -7.13
C LEU A 204 0.82 -5.81 -8.13
N THR A 205 1.14 -5.06 -9.19
CA THR A 205 0.19 -4.75 -10.26
C THR A 205 -0.33 -6.02 -10.93
N LEU A 206 0.58 -6.93 -11.33
CA LEU A 206 0.24 -8.18 -12.00
C LEU A 206 -0.63 -9.08 -11.10
N PHE A 207 -0.28 -9.20 -9.82
CA PHE A 207 -1.05 -9.97 -8.84
C PHE A 207 -2.49 -9.45 -8.73
N GLU A 208 -2.67 -8.14 -8.59
CA GLU A 208 -4.01 -7.57 -8.46
C GLU A 208 -4.82 -7.65 -9.75
N LEU A 209 -4.22 -7.38 -10.91
CA LEU A 209 -4.89 -7.57 -12.21
C LEU A 209 -5.37 -9.02 -12.37
N LYS A 210 -4.54 -9.99 -12.03
CA LYS A 210 -4.85 -11.41 -12.17
C LYS A 210 -5.97 -11.85 -11.21
N LYS A 211 -5.97 -11.38 -9.96
CA LYS A 211 -7.08 -11.62 -9.02
C LYS A 211 -8.40 -11.06 -9.54
N GLN A 212 -8.40 -9.83 -10.04
CA GLN A 212 -9.61 -9.24 -10.60
C GLN A 212 -10.09 -10.02 -11.85
N ARG A 213 -9.15 -10.52 -12.68
CA ARG A 213 -9.50 -11.39 -13.82
C ARG A 213 -10.21 -12.67 -13.38
N GLN A 214 -9.66 -13.36 -12.39
CA GLN A 214 -10.20 -14.62 -11.87
C GLN A 214 -11.57 -14.44 -11.20
N ALA A 215 -11.79 -13.28 -10.58
CA ALA A 215 -13.07 -12.91 -10.00
C ALA A 215 -14.12 -12.44 -11.05
N GLY A 216 -13.81 -12.48 -12.36
CA GLY A 216 -14.75 -12.08 -13.41
C GLY A 216 -15.05 -10.57 -13.46
N ARG A 217 -14.16 -9.75 -12.91
CA ARG A 217 -14.39 -8.31 -12.67
C ARG A 217 -14.02 -7.38 -13.83
N PHE A 218 -13.53 -7.95 -14.93
CA PHE A 218 -13.30 -7.20 -16.16
C PHE A 218 -14.50 -7.39 -17.09
N LEU A 219 -15.33 -6.36 -17.19
CA LEU A 219 -16.49 -6.34 -18.07
C LEU A 219 -16.07 -6.35 -19.54
N SER A 220 -16.90 -6.91 -20.41
CA SER A 220 -16.77 -6.78 -21.86
C SER A 220 -17.11 -5.35 -22.28
N GLY A 221 -16.12 -4.46 -22.28
CA GLY A 221 -16.27 -3.05 -22.61
C GLY A 221 -14.93 -2.32 -22.64
N SER A 222 -14.93 -1.07 -23.11
CA SER A 222 -13.72 -0.25 -23.18
C SER A 222 -13.37 0.28 -21.79
N ALA A 223 -12.26 -0.18 -21.21
CA ALA A 223 -11.63 0.52 -20.10
C ALA A 223 -10.57 1.45 -20.69
N CYS A 224 -10.88 2.76 -20.74
CA CYS A 224 -9.86 3.81 -20.87
C CYS A 224 -9.09 3.83 -22.19
N SER A 225 -9.82 3.88 -23.31
CA SER A 225 -9.24 3.89 -24.65
C SER A 225 -8.36 2.67 -25.00
N LYS A 226 -8.23 1.67 -24.10
CA LYS A 226 -7.79 0.29 -24.41
C LYS A 226 -9.01 -0.64 -24.30
N THR A 227 -9.27 -1.38 -25.36
CA THR A 227 -10.62 -1.70 -25.85
C THR A 227 -11.05 -3.16 -25.63
N SER A 228 -10.75 -3.79 -24.49
CA SER A 228 -11.37 -5.08 -24.05
C SER A 228 -10.56 -5.79 -22.96
N PRO A 229 -11.15 -6.80 -22.28
CA PRO A 229 -10.43 -7.78 -21.47
C PRO A 229 -9.16 -8.36 -22.14
N SER A 230 -9.09 -8.47 -23.47
CA SER A 230 -7.92 -9.01 -24.17
C SER A 230 -6.68 -8.11 -24.10
N ALA A 231 -6.86 -6.79 -23.98
CA ALA A 231 -5.76 -5.85 -23.78
C ALA A 231 -5.15 -5.99 -22.37
N ILE A 232 -5.98 -6.26 -21.37
CA ILE A 232 -5.53 -6.56 -20.00
C ILE A 232 -4.80 -7.91 -20.00
N ASP A 233 -5.34 -8.92 -20.67
CA ASP A 233 -4.70 -10.24 -20.80
C ASP A 233 -3.33 -10.12 -21.50
N THR A 234 -3.21 -9.26 -22.52
CA THR A 234 -1.93 -8.98 -23.20
C THR A 234 -0.95 -8.27 -22.26
N ALA A 235 -1.38 -7.24 -21.55
CA ALA A 235 -0.54 -6.54 -20.59
C ALA A 235 -0.04 -7.47 -19.48
N MET A 236 -0.92 -8.32 -18.93
CA MET A 236 -0.55 -9.34 -17.95
C MET A 236 0.43 -10.37 -18.53
N ALA A 237 0.25 -10.79 -19.79
CA ALA A 237 1.17 -11.72 -20.44
C ALA A 237 2.58 -11.13 -20.58
N SER A 238 2.69 -9.89 -21.06
CA SER A 238 3.98 -9.18 -21.17
C SER A 238 4.63 -8.96 -19.80
N ALA A 239 3.85 -8.58 -18.79
CA ALA A 239 4.35 -8.39 -17.42
C ALA A 239 4.83 -9.70 -16.79
N LYS A 240 4.12 -10.81 -16.99
CA LYS A 240 4.54 -12.15 -16.55
C LYS A 240 5.87 -12.54 -17.20
N THR A 241 6.00 -12.37 -18.52
CA THR A 241 7.25 -12.66 -19.24
C THR A 241 8.41 -11.82 -18.70
N TRP A 242 8.19 -10.52 -18.51
CA TRP A 242 9.22 -9.65 -17.95
C TRP A 242 9.58 -10.02 -16.51
N LEU A 243 8.59 -10.34 -15.67
CA LEU A 243 8.79 -10.70 -14.27
C LEU A 243 9.60 -11.99 -14.16
N ILE A 244 9.29 -13.02 -14.96
CA ILE A 244 10.09 -14.27 -15.03
C ILE A 244 11.55 -13.97 -15.41
N ALA A 245 11.79 -12.99 -16.28
CA ALA A 245 13.14 -12.58 -16.68
C ALA A 245 13.92 -11.83 -15.59
N GLN A 246 13.32 -11.59 -14.41
CA GLN A 246 14.03 -11.05 -13.24
C GLN A 246 14.55 -12.15 -12.30
N ALA A 247 14.37 -13.43 -12.65
CA ALA A 247 15.01 -14.53 -11.94
C ALA A 247 16.50 -14.60 -12.28
N ASN A 248 17.34 -14.73 -11.25
CA ASN A 248 18.76 -15.02 -11.38
C ASN A 248 18.98 -16.53 -11.61
N ALA A 249 20.21 -16.90 -11.97
CA ALA A 249 20.60 -18.29 -12.18
C ALA A 249 20.49 -19.17 -10.91
N ASP A 250 20.46 -18.55 -9.73
CA ASP A 250 20.24 -19.24 -8.45
C ASP A 250 18.76 -19.60 -8.21
N GLY A 251 17.84 -19.14 -9.07
CA GLY A 251 16.40 -19.37 -8.94
C GLY A 251 15.67 -18.32 -8.11
N GLY A 252 16.39 -17.44 -7.42
CA GLY A 252 15.82 -16.28 -6.72
C GLY A 252 15.53 -15.12 -7.68
N PHE A 253 14.72 -14.17 -7.24
CA PHE A 253 14.41 -12.96 -7.99
C PHE A 253 15.06 -11.73 -7.36
N ALA A 254 15.37 -10.76 -8.21
CA ALA A 254 15.95 -9.49 -7.81
C ALA A 254 15.32 -8.32 -8.57
N GLU A 255 15.42 -7.12 -8.00
CA GLU A 255 15.22 -5.90 -8.78
C GLU A 255 16.31 -5.77 -9.85
N ARG A 256 16.00 -5.02 -10.90
CA ARG A 256 17.00 -4.64 -11.90
C ARG A 256 17.45 -3.23 -11.61
N ASN A 257 18.75 -3.04 -11.49
CA ASN A 257 19.33 -1.73 -11.20
C ASN A 257 18.88 -0.72 -12.27
N PRO A 258 18.21 0.39 -11.90
CA PRO A 258 17.68 1.33 -12.86
C PRO A 258 18.75 2.05 -13.69
N GLN A 259 19.99 2.15 -13.23
CA GLN A 259 21.05 2.89 -13.91
C GLN A 259 21.88 1.99 -14.83
N SER A 260 22.27 0.80 -14.37
CA SER A 260 23.08 -0.14 -15.16
C SER A 260 22.24 -1.10 -16.01
N GLY A 261 20.96 -1.29 -15.66
CA GLY A 261 20.09 -2.30 -16.27
C GLY A 261 20.50 -3.73 -15.92
N THR A 262 21.42 -3.95 -14.98
CA THR A 262 21.84 -5.29 -14.53
C THR A 262 20.91 -5.82 -13.45
N LEU A 263 20.70 -7.14 -13.39
CA LEU A 263 20.01 -7.75 -12.26
C LEU A 263 20.85 -7.60 -10.98
N GLU A 264 20.17 -7.28 -9.89
CA GLU A 264 20.76 -7.23 -8.56
C GLU A 264 20.85 -8.64 -7.96
N VAL A 265 21.37 -8.73 -6.73
CA VAL A 265 21.41 -9.98 -5.99
C VAL A 265 19.99 -10.40 -5.58
N SER A 266 19.69 -11.69 -5.72
CA SER A 266 18.41 -12.27 -5.32
C SER A 266 18.08 -11.93 -3.86
N SER A 267 16.82 -11.57 -3.59
CA SER A 267 16.36 -11.23 -2.23
C SER A 267 15.08 -11.98 -1.86
N PRO A 268 14.90 -12.39 -0.58
CA PRO A 268 13.67 -13.07 -0.15
C PRO A 268 12.39 -12.29 -0.46
N THR A 269 12.39 -10.97 -0.25
CA THR A 269 11.21 -10.12 -0.49
C THR A 269 10.85 -10.04 -1.97
N ALA A 270 11.83 -9.82 -2.86
CA ALA A 270 11.59 -9.78 -4.30
C ALA A 270 11.11 -11.15 -4.82
N SER A 271 11.75 -12.24 -4.39
CA SER A 271 11.33 -13.61 -4.68
C SER A 271 9.90 -13.89 -4.23
N ALA A 272 9.54 -13.50 -3.00
CA ALA A 272 8.20 -13.72 -2.46
C ALA A 272 7.12 -12.95 -3.26
N LEU A 273 7.39 -11.68 -3.63
CA LEU A 273 6.48 -10.88 -4.45
C LEU A 273 6.30 -11.50 -5.85
N ALA A 274 7.38 -11.89 -6.49
CA ALA A 274 7.35 -12.53 -7.80
C ALA A 274 6.57 -13.85 -7.76
N VAL A 275 6.85 -14.71 -6.77
CA VAL A 275 6.14 -15.97 -6.57
C VAL A 275 4.64 -15.75 -6.37
N ARG A 276 4.24 -14.77 -5.54
CA ARG A 276 2.82 -14.48 -5.28
C ARG A 276 2.06 -14.13 -6.55
N ALA A 277 2.67 -13.32 -7.43
CA ALA A 277 2.06 -12.96 -8.72
C ALA A 277 2.05 -14.15 -9.70
N LEU A 278 3.19 -14.84 -9.87
CA LEU A 278 3.35 -15.93 -10.84
C LEU A 278 2.57 -17.19 -10.46
N ALA A 279 2.34 -17.45 -9.17
CA ALA A 279 1.61 -18.62 -8.70
C ALA A 279 0.16 -18.66 -9.22
N LEU A 280 -0.47 -17.51 -9.45
CA LEU A 280 -1.81 -17.44 -10.04
C LEU A 280 -1.84 -17.93 -11.50
N PHE A 281 -0.75 -17.76 -12.25
CA PHE A 281 -0.60 -18.29 -13.61
C PHE A 281 -0.19 -19.76 -13.59
N ALA A 282 0.69 -20.15 -12.68
CA ALA A 282 1.09 -21.55 -12.50
C ALA A 282 -0.12 -22.43 -12.15
N ALA A 283 -1.02 -21.96 -11.28
CA ALA A 283 -2.27 -22.65 -10.93
C ALA A 283 -3.21 -22.86 -12.13
N GLU A 284 -3.08 -22.05 -13.19
CA GLU A 284 -3.84 -22.19 -14.44
C GLU A 284 -3.09 -22.98 -15.52
N GLY A 285 -1.94 -23.59 -15.18
CA GLY A 285 -1.18 -24.48 -16.07
C GLY A 285 -0.09 -23.80 -16.89
N ASP A 286 0.27 -22.55 -16.59
CA ASP A 286 1.40 -21.90 -17.26
C ASP A 286 2.74 -22.55 -16.84
N SER A 287 3.40 -23.23 -17.77
CA SER A 287 4.61 -24.02 -17.48
C SER A 287 5.83 -23.16 -17.13
N ALA A 288 5.97 -21.99 -17.74
CA ALA A 288 7.07 -21.06 -17.45
C ALA A 288 6.93 -20.48 -16.04
N ALA A 289 5.73 -20.03 -15.67
CA ALA A 289 5.44 -19.58 -14.31
C ALA A 289 5.59 -20.72 -13.29
N THR A 290 5.15 -21.94 -13.63
CA THR A 290 5.30 -23.12 -12.76
C THR A 290 6.78 -23.41 -12.45
N THR A 291 7.63 -23.36 -13.48
CA THR A 291 9.08 -23.56 -13.34
C THR A 291 9.70 -22.47 -12.47
N ALA A 292 9.40 -21.20 -12.77
CA ALA A 292 9.95 -20.06 -12.04
C ALA A 292 9.52 -20.04 -10.56
N VAL A 293 8.24 -20.33 -10.29
CA VAL A 293 7.70 -20.44 -8.91
C VAL A 293 8.35 -21.58 -8.15
N THR A 294 8.53 -22.74 -8.78
CA THR A 294 9.15 -23.91 -8.14
C THR A 294 10.61 -23.61 -7.75
N ASN A 295 11.38 -23.04 -8.69
CA ASN A 295 12.78 -22.68 -8.44
C ASN A 295 12.90 -21.65 -7.31
N ALA A 296 12.07 -20.60 -7.32
CA ALA A 296 12.13 -19.57 -6.29
C ALA A 296 11.66 -20.06 -4.92
N ARG A 297 10.69 -20.98 -4.84
CA ARG A 297 10.28 -21.59 -3.56
C ARG A 297 11.39 -22.46 -2.97
N ASN A 298 12.09 -23.23 -3.81
CA ASN A 298 13.25 -24.00 -3.37
C ASN A 298 14.37 -23.07 -2.89
N TRP A 299 14.71 -22.05 -3.69
CA TRP A 299 15.70 -21.05 -3.29
C TRP A 299 15.32 -20.37 -1.97
N LEU A 300 14.05 -19.99 -1.78
CA LEU A 300 13.55 -19.40 -0.53
C LEU A 300 13.70 -20.36 0.65
N ALA A 301 13.39 -21.64 0.50
CA ALA A 301 13.62 -22.64 1.54
C ALA A 301 15.11 -22.74 1.92
N ASP A 302 16.01 -22.67 0.94
CA ASP A 302 17.46 -22.68 1.16
C ASP A 302 18.00 -21.38 1.81
N GLN A 303 17.25 -20.26 1.71
CA GLN A 303 17.62 -18.99 2.36
C GLN A 303 17.18 -18.89 3.82
N GLN A 304 16.51 -19.91 4.37
CA GLN A 304 16.02 -19.86 5.74
C GLN A 304 17.18 -19.89 6.75
N ASN A 305 17.13 -19.01 7.75
CA ASN A 305 18.09 -19.02 8.85
C ASN A 305 17.87 -20.26 9.75
N PRO A 306 18.90 -20.69 10.52
CA PRO A 306 18.75 -21.81 11.46
C PRO A 306 17.66 -21.64 12.52
N ASP A 307 17.27 -20.40 12.84
CA ASP A 307 16.18 -20.10 13.79
C ASP A 307 14.78 -20.26 13.17
N GLY A 308 14.68 -20.44 11.85
CA GLY A 308 13.45 -20.54 11.08
C GLY A 308 13.02 -19.23 10.40
N SER A 309 13.70 -18.12 10.66
CA SER A 309 13.37 -16.82 10.08
C SER A 309 13.91 -16.64 8.67
N TRP A 310 13.36 -15.65 7.96
CA TRP A 310 14.06 -15.00 6.86
C TRP A 310 14.51 -13.63 7.33
N ARG A 311 15.84 -13.41 7.32
CA ARG A 311 16.49 -12.15 7.72
C ARG A 311 16.23 -11.72 9.17
N GLY A 312 15.71 -12.61 10.03
CA GLY A 312 15.36 -12.26 11.41
C GLY A 312 14.23 -11.23 11.51
N ASP A 313 13.45 -11.05 10.44
CA ASP A 313 12.42 -10.01 10.35
C ASP A 313 11.03 -10.63 10.16
N PRO A 314 10.01 -10.26 10.96
CA PRO A 314 8.66 -10.82 10.84
C PRO A 314 7.97 -10.49 9.53
N PHE A 315 8.17 -9.29 8.97
CA PHE A 315 7.58 -8.93 7.68
C PHE A 315 8.16 -9.80 6.57
N VAL A 316 9.49 -9.91 6.48
CA VAL A 316 10.16 -10.73 5.46
C VAL A 316 9.76 -12.20 5.63
N THR A 317 9.81 -12.71 6.86
CA THR A 317 9.43 -14.10 7.18
C THR A 317 8.00 -14.40 6.76
N ALA A 318 7.05 -13.55 7.13
CA ALA A 318 5.65 -13.74 6.77
C ALA A 318 5.39 -13.62 5.26
N ARG A 319 6.11 -12.73 4.56
CA ARG A 319 6.04 -12.62 3.09
C ARG A 319 6.50 -13.89 2.40
N VAL A 320 7.59 -14.49 2.87
CA VAL A 320 8.10 -15.74 2.33
C VAL A 320 7.13 -16.89 2.59
N LEU A 321 6.61 -17.00 3.82
CA LEU A 321 5.60 -18.00 4.17
C LEU A 321 4.34 -17.89 3.28
N ALA A 322 3.86 -16.68 3.03
CA ALA A 322 2.74 -16.42 2.12
C ALA A 322 3.05 -16.72 0.65
N ALA A 323 4.33 -16.85 0.26
CA ALA A 323 4.74 -17.26 -1.09
C ALA A 323 4.77 -18.79 -1.25
N PHE A 324 4.84 -19.55 -0.16
CA PHE A 324 4.72 -21.00 -0.19
C PHE A 324 3.28 -21.45 -0.51
N PRO A 325 3.07 -22.69 -1.00
CA PRO A 325 1.73 -23.24 -1.11
C PRO A 325 1.05 -23.20 0.25
N ALA A 326 -0.26 -22.91 0.28
CA ALA A 326 -1.06 -23.05 1.48
C ALA A 326 -0.91 -24.49 2.04
N ALA A 327 -0.80 -24.60 3.35
CA ALA A 327 -0.68 -25.86 4.04
C ALA A 327 -1.93 -26.72 3.78
N ALA A 328 -1.71 -28.01 3.55
CA ALA A 328 -2.78 -28.98 3.29
C ALA A 328 -2.37 -30.38 3.80
N GLY A 329 -3.35 -31.25 3.98
CA GLY A 329 -3.12 -32.62 4.45
C GLY A 329 -2.47 -32.64 5.83
N ALA A 330 -1.36 -33.37 5.98
CA ALA A 330 -0.64 -33.49 7.25
C ALA A 330 -0.10 -32.15 7.79
N GLN A 331 0.08 -31.14 6.93
CA GLN A 331 0.58 -29.82 7.34
C GLN A 331 -0.44 -29.00 8.16
N ILE A 332 -1.71 -29.41 8.15
CA ILE A 332 -2.80 -28.77 8.91
C ILE A 332 -3.46 -29.73 9.91
N ALA A 333 -2.84 -30.90 10.12
CA ALA A 333 -3.28 -31.80 11.20
C ALA A 333 -3.03 -31.09 12.54
N ASP A 334 -4.02 -31.14 13.42
CA ASP A 334 -4.06 -30.51 14.73
C ASP A 334 -4.83 -31.48 15.63
N ALA A 335 -4.09 -32.34 16.34
CA ALA A 335 -4.66 -33.50 17.01
C ALA A 335 -5.40 -33.15 18.32
N ASP A 336 -5.08 -32.03 18.96
CA ASP A 336 -5.77 -31.56 20.17
C ASP A 336 -6.75 -30.40 19.94
N ASN A 337 -6.81 -29.86 18.71
CA ASN A 337 -7.69 -28.79 18.27
C ASN A 337 -7.44 -27.43 18.97
N ASP A 338 -6.21 -27.15 19.37
CA ASP A 338 -5.84 -25.86 19.96
C ASP A 338 -5.48 -24.77 18.92
N GLY A 339 -5.41 -25.17 17.65
CA GLY A 339 -5.16 -24.32 16.50
C GLY A 339 -3.71 -24.23 16.06
N LEU A 340 -2.76 -24.87 16.74
CA LEU A 340 -1.40 -25.09 16.25
C LEU A 340 -1.34 -26.43 15.47
N PRO A 341 -0.86 -26.45 14.23
CA PRO A 341 -0.64 -27.71 13.53
C PRO A 341 0.46 -28.55 14.20
N ASP A 342 0.28 -29.87 14.22
CA ASP A 342 1.22 -30.86 14.79
C ASP A 342 2.66 -30.64 14.28
N VAL A 343 2.80 -30.24 13.02
CA VAL A 343 4.12 -29.97 12.39
C VAL A 343 4.80 -28.71 12.95
N VAL A 344 4.04 -27.73 13.43
CA VAL A 344 4.56 -26.52 14.09
C VAL A 344 4.92 -26.85 15.53
N GLU A 345 4.08 -27.60 16.22
CA GLU A 345 4.32 -28.09 17.58
C GLU A 345 5.58 -28.95 17.69
N GLN A 346 5.80 -29.85 16.72
CA GLN A 346 7.05 -30.62 16.63
C GLN A 346 8.30 -29.72 16.54
N GLN A 347 8.21 -28.57 15.86
CA GLN A 347 9.30 -27.60 15.78
C GLN A 347 9.43 -26.77 17.07
N LEU A 348 8.34 -26.58 17.82
CA LEU A 348 8.32 -25.95 19.14
C LEU A 348 8.85 -26.89 20.23
N GLY A 349 8.76 -28.21 20.03
CA GLY A 349 9.06 -29.24 21.02
C GLY A 349 7.91 -29.47 22.02
N THR A 350 6.68 -29.06 21.66
CA THR A 350 5.47 -29.29 22.46
C THR A 350 4.85 -30.66 22.16
N GLN A 351 3.86 -31.07 22.95
CA GLN A 351 3.20 -32.37 22.79
C GLN A 351 1.93 -32.21 21.95
N THR A 352 1.91 -32.78 20.75
CA THR A 352 0.81 -32.66 19.76
C THR A 352 -0.56 -33.22 20.17
N ALA A 353 -0.72 -33.66 21.42
CA ALA A 353 -1.97 -34.20 21.93
C ALA A 353 -2.42 -33.45 23.20
N VAL A 354 -1.78 -32.32 23.50
CA VAL A 354 -1.98 -31.52 24.70
C VAL A 354 -2.17 -30.08 24.29
N ALA A 355 -3.41 -29.60 24.40
CA ALA A 355 -3.76 -28.23 24.07
C ALA A 355 -2.94 -27.22 24.90
N ASP A 356 -1.86 -26.71 24.32
CA ASP A 356 -0.86 -25.86 24.98
C ASP A 356 -0.50 -24.61 24.19
N ALA A 357 -1.18 -24.33 23.07
CA ALA A 357 -0.98 -23.15 22.25
C ALA A 357 -1.03 -21.84 23.02
N GLN A 358 -1.84 -21.75 24.09
CA GLN A 358 -1.86 -20.56 24.96
C GLN A 358 -0.59 -20.40 25.79
N GLY A 359 0.07 -21.50 26.17
CA GLY A 359 1.36 -21.52 26.85
C GLY A 359 2.52 -21.04 25.98
N SER A 360 2.38 -21.14 24.66
CA SER A 360 3.34 -20.64 23.67
C SER A 360 3.25 -19.13 23.43
N LEU A 361 2.34 -18.42 24.10
CA LEU A 361 2.21 -16.97 23.99
C LEU A 361 3.24 -16.24 24.86
N ALA A 362 3.82 -15.17 24.32
CA ALA A 362 4.53 -14.20 25.15
C ALA A 362 3.56 -13.64 26.22
N THR A 363 3.98 -13.73 27.49
CA THR A 363 3.30 -13.06 28.61
C THR A 363 3.25 -11.55 28.32
N ASN A 364 2.28 -10.83 28.90
CA ASN A 364 1.94 -9.43 28.60
C ASN A 364 3.05 -8.39 28.92
N GLY A 365 4.32 -8.78 28.93
CA GLY A 365 5.48 -7.89 28.99
C GLY A 365 5.55 -7.01 27.73
N ASN A 366 4.75 -5.95 27.76
CA ASN A 366 4.64 -4.84 26.82
C ASN A 366 3.57 -5.01 25.75
N ALA A 367 2.31 -5.16 26.18
CA ALA A 367 1.20 -4.69 25.38
C ALA A 367 1.15 -3.15 25.41
N GLN A 368 1.97 -2.49 24.61
CA GLN A 368 1.82 -1.06 24.33
C GLN A 368 0.88 -0.96 23.13
N ALA A 369 -0.24 -0.24 23.23
CA ALA A 369 -0.91 0.21 22.00
C ALA A 369 0.17 0.86 21.14
N GLY A 370 0.27 0.52 19.84
CA GLY A 370 1.27 1.15 18.98
C GLY A 370 1.19 2.67 19.12
N LEU A 371 2.32 3.36 19.24
CA LEU A 371 2.30 4.82 19.24
C LEU A 371 1.72 5.29 17.91
N THR A 372 0.56 5.95 17.99
CA THR A 372 -0.17 6.48 16.86
C THR A 372 0.04 7.99 16.82
N ALA A 373 0.29 8.55 15.65
CA ALA A 373 0.10 9.98 15.41
C ALA A 373 -0.56 10.17 14.05
N THR A 374 -1.29 11.27 13.89
CA THR A 374 -2.16 11.46 12.73
C THR A 374 -1.47 12.33 11.70
N SER A 375 -1.38 11.85 10.45
CA SER A 375 -1.01 12.74 9.35
C SER A 375 -2.06 13.85 9.23
N PHE A 376 -1.62 15.04 8.85
CA PHE A 376 -2.55 16.17 8.74
C PHE A 376 -2.25 17.04 7.53
N SER A 377 -3.30 17.71 7.06
CA SER A 377 -3.19 18.82 6.14
C SER A 377 -3.89 20.02 6.76
N ALA A 378 -3.21 21.17 6.81
CA ALA A 378 -3.74 22.42 7.32
C ALA A 378 -3.51 23.55 6.31
N ALA A 379 -4.42 24.51 6.28
CA ALA A 379 -4.26 25.74 5.50
C ALA A 379 -3.77 26.88 6.40
N GLY A 380 -2.74 27.57 5.95
CA GLY A 380 -2.23 28.81 6.55
C GLY A 380 -2.41 30.00 5.61
N THR A 381 -2.41 31.20 6.18
CA THR A 381 -2.50 32.44 5.41
C THR A 381 -1.22 33.24 5.55
N LEU A 382 -0.68 33.73 4.43
CA LEU A 382 0.54 34.53 4.41
C LEU A 382 0.43 35.73 5.37
N GLY A 383 1.40 35.89 6.26
CA GLY A 383 1.47 37.00 7.20
C GLY A 383 0.48 36.94 8.38
N GLN A 384 -0.32 35.87 8.51
CA GLN A 384 -1.24 35.69 9.63
C GLN A 384 -0.70 34.67 10.66
N PRO A 385 -1.02 34.84 11.96
CA PRO A 385 -0.68 33.86 12.98
C PRO A 385 -1.28 32.49 12.66
N PHE A 386 -0.47 31.45 12.78
CA PHE A 386 -0.84 30.06 12.61
C PHE A 386 -0.56 29.28 13.90
N ALA A 387 -1.49 28.42 14.29
CA ALA A 387 -1.34 27.51 15.41
C ALA A 387 -1.98 26.16 15.06
N TYR A 388 -1.24 25.07 15.23
CA TYR A 388 -1.73 23.71 15.04
C TYR A 388 -1.12 22.80 16.10
N ALA A 389 -1.95 21.99 16.75
CA ALA A 389 -1.51 21.04 17.76
C ALA A 389 -1.48 19.63 17.19
N LEU A 390 -0.31 19.00 17.19
CA LEU A 390 -0.15 17.58 16.88
C LEU A 390 -0.72 16.75 18.02
N SER A 391 -1.44 15.70 17.68
CA SER A 391 -1.97 14.73 18.63
C SER A 391 -1.34 13.36 18.39
N ALA A 392 -0.96 12.71 19.48
CA ALA A 392 -0.60 11.29 19.49
C ALA A 392 -1.47 10.55 20.50
N SER A 393 -1.69 9.27 20.23
CA SER A 393 -2.44 8.37 21.10
C SER A 393 -1.87 6.96 20.99
N GLY A 394 -2.27 6.04 21.87
CA GLY A 394 -1.50 4.81 22.05
C GLY A 394 -0.14 5.08 22.69
N GLY A 395 0.68 4.06 22.88
CA GLY A 395 1.94 4.13 23.61
C GLY A 395 1.78 4.56 25.07
N THR A 396 2.88 4.93 25.70
CA THR A 396 2.89 5.48 27.06
C THR A 396 3.25 6.97 27.03
N GLY A 397 2.31 7.83 27.41
CA GLY A 397 2.60 9.26 27.56
C GLY A 397 3.59 9.55 28.72
N PRO A 398 4.24 10.72 28.74
CA PRO A 398 4.10 11.85 27.81
C PRO A 398 4.76 11.60 26.44
N PHE A 399 4.24 12.28 25.41
CA PHE A 399 4.79 12.23 24.06
C PHE A 399 5.69 13.44 23.78
N THR A 400 6.76 13.22 23.04
CA THR A 400 7.65 14.28 22.52
C THR A 400 7.66 14.27 21.00
N TYR A 401 7.81 15.45 20.40
CA TYR A 401 7.68 15.64 18.96
C TYR A 401 8.95 16.29 18.39
N ALA A 402 9.43 15.81 17.25
CA ALA A 402 10.58 16.37 16.57
C ALA A 402 10.36 16.39 15.06
N ARG A 403 10.79 17.44 14.36
CA ARG A 403 10.83 17.43 12.89
C ARG A 403 12.09 16.68 12.45
N THR A 404 11.92 15.65 11.64
CA THR A 404 13.02 14.77 11.18
C THR A 404 13.28 14.89 9.68
N GLY A 405 12.32 15.39 8.91
CA GLY A 405 12.42 15.56 7.46
C GLY A 405 11.60 16.74 6.93
N GLY A 406 11.92 17.19 5.72
CA GLY A 406 11.24 18.29 5.04
C GLY A 406 11.37 19.66 5.73
N ALA A 407 10.50 20.59 5.33
CA ALA A 407 10.52 21.96 5.83
C ALA A 407 9.12 22.41 6.25
N LEU A 408 9.04 23.12 7.38
CA LEU A 408 7.86 23.90 7.71
C LEU A 408 7.81 25.15 6.81
N PRO A 409 6.63 25.75 6.60
CA PRO A 409 6.54 27.09 6.03
C PRO A 409 7.49 28.05 6.78
N PRO A 410 8.29 28.86 6.06
CA PRO A 410 9.16 29.86 6.68
C PRO A 410 8.38 30.72 7.68
N GLY A 411 8.89 30.86 8.90
CA GLY A 411 8.22 31.58 9.99
C GLY A 411 7.36 30.72 10.92
N LEU A 412 7.21 29.41 10.66
CA LEU A 412 6.63 28.44 11.60
C LEU A 412 7.69 27.59 12.30
N THR A 413 7.40 27.20 13.53
CA THR A 413 8.26 26.33 14.35
C THR A 413 7.44 25.20 14.99
N LEU A 414 8.04 24.02 15.12
CA LEU A 414 7.48 22.89 15.87
C LEU A 414 8.19 22.80 17.23
N ALA A 415 7.41 22.88 18.30
CA ALA A 415 7.88 22.67 19.67
C ALA A 415 7.78 21.19 20.07
N ALA A 416 8.60 20.78 21.05
CA ALA A 416 8.68 19.39 21.52
C ALA A 416 7.38 18.84 22.13
N ASN A 417 6.41 19.72 22.46
CA ASN A 417 5.08 19.36 22.93
C ASN A 417 4.05 19.18 21.80
N GLY A 418 4.49 19.19 20.54
CA GLY A 418 3.61 19.01 19.38
C GLY A 418 2.94 20.30 18.88
N GLN A 419 3.24 21.47 19.44
CA GLN A 419 2.68 22.74 18.98
C GLN A 419 3.46 23.28 17.78
N ILE A 420 2.78 23.50 16.66
CA ILE A 420 3.28 24.23 15.50
C ILE A 420 2.74 25.64 15.57
N THR A 421 3.63 26.63 15.73
CA THR A 421 3.22 28.03 15.89
C THR A 421 4.14 28.99 15.13
N GLY A 422 3.60 30.14 14.75
CA GLY A 422 4.35 31.23 14.13
C GLY A 422 3.52 32.00 13.10
N THR A 423 4.20 32.71 12.20
CA THR A 423 3.57 33.48 11.13
C THR A 423 4.26 33.13 9.80
N PRO A 424 3.56 32.49 8.84
CA PRO A 424 4.17 32.12 7.57
C PRO A 424 4.60 33.34 6.76
N THR A 425 5.80 33.32 6.19
CA THR A 425 6.37 34.44 5.40
C THR A 425 6.53 34.12 3.91
N SER A 426 6.13 32.93 3.46
CA SER A 426 6.16 32.53 2.05
C SER A 426 4.97 31.63 1.75
N THR A 427 4.40 31.79 0.55
CA THR A 427 3.38 30.90 0.01
C THR A 427 3.99 29.60 -0.50
N GLY A 428 3.18 28.54 -0.56
CA GLY A 428 3.59 27.24 -1.06
C GLY A 428 2.98 26.07 -0.29
N SER A 429 3.24 24.87 -0.79
CA SER A 429 2.87 23.60 -0.15
C SER A 429 4.10 23.02 0.55
N TYR A 430 4.04 22.93 1.87
CA TYR A 430 5.15 22.49 2.71
C TYR A 430 4.80 21.15 3.35
N ALA A 431 5.47 20.08 2.92
CA ALA A 431 5.39 18.77 3.56
C ALA A 431 6.63 18.55 4.42
N PHE A 432 6.44 18.00 5.62
CA PHE A 432 7.51 17.70 6.56
C PHE A 432 7.18 16.45 7.36
N ASP A 433 8.22 15.73 7.76
CA ASP A 433 8.11 14.55 8.59
C ASP A 433 8.34 14.97 10.04
N TYR A 434 7.47 14.51 10.92
CA TYR A 434 7.63 14.63 12.35
C TYR A 434 7.62 13.25 13.00
N GLU A 435 8.56 13.06 13.91
CA GLU A 435 8.62 11.91 14.78
C GLU A 435 7.88 12.23 16.07
N VAL A 436 7.10 11.27 16.55
CA VAL A 436 6.59 11.24 17.91
C VAL A 436 7.31 10.16 18.67
N THR A 437 7.76 10.46 19.88
CA THR A 437 8.38 9.51 20.81
C THR A 437 7.56 9.43 22.09
N ASP A 438 7.28 8.21 22.54
CA ASP A 438 6.61 7.94 23.81
C ASP A 438 7.62 7.80 24.97
N ALA A 439 7.10 7.70 26.19
CA ALA A 439 7.91 7.59 27.41
C ALA A 439 8.71 6.28 27.52
N THR A 440 8.39 5.27 26.71
CA THR A 440 9.13 4.00 26.63
C THR A 440 10.17 3.97 25.51
N GLY A 441 10.28 5.07 24.75
CA GLY A 441 11.19 5.19 23.62
C GLY A 441 10.67 4.60 22.32
N ALA A 442 9.39 4.20 22.25
CA ALA A 442 8.75 3.86 20.99
C ALA A 442 8.58 5.13 20.16
N THR A 443 8.93 5.09 18.88
CA THR A 443 8.76 6.24 18.00
C THR A 443 7.93 5.91 16.75
N THR A 444 7.15 6.87 16.29
CA THR A 444 6.36 6.78 15.05
C THR A 444 6.62 8.00 14.19
N LEU A 445 6.81 7.78 12.89
CA LEU A 445 7.08 8.83 11.93
C LEU A 445 5.80 9.14 11.16
N VAL A 446 5.42 10.41 11.15
CA VAL A 446 4.17 10.87 10.56
C VAL A 446 4.41 12.16 9.80
N ILE A 447 3.62 12.38 8.76
CA ILE A 447 3.82 13.52 7.86
C ILE A 447 2.77 14.59 8.14
N GLY A 448 3.23 15.84 8.21
CA GLY A 448 2.39 17.03 8.20
C GLY A 448 2.50 17.78 6.87
N ARG A 449 1.37 18.33 6.40
CA ARG A 449 1.32 19.26 5.27
C ARG A 449 0.69 20.57 5.71
N ILE A 450 1.33 21.69 5.35
CA ILE A 450 0.76 23.03 5.51
C ILE A 450 0.79 23.74 4.15
N ASP A 451 -0.38 24.12 3.67
CA ASP A 451 -0.55 24.91 2.45
C ASP A 451 -0.73 26.39 2.82
N VAL A 452 0.20 27.25 2.40
CA VAL A 452 0.15 28.69 2.65
C VAL A 452 -0.26 29.43 1.39
N ALA A 453 -1.38 30.15 1.48
CA ALA A 453 -1.89 31.01 0.42
C ALA A 453 -1.93 32.49 0.86
N GLU A 454 -1.94 33.41 -0.11
CA GLU A 454 -2.21 34.82 0.19
C GLU A 454 -3.67 35.03 0.60
N VAL A 455 -3.94 36.09 1.36
CA VAL A 455 -5.31 36.57 1.52
C VAL A 455 -5.77 37.02 0.14
N VAL A 456 -6.67 36.25 -0.48
CA VAL A 456 -7.47 36.79 -1.57
C VAL A 456 -8.39 37.79 -0.89
N ALA A 457 -8.04 39.08 -0.94
CA ALA A 457 -8.98 40.11 -0.57
C ALA A 457 -10.22 39.86 -1.43
N SER A 458 -11.34 39.48 -0.82
CA SER A 458 -12.61 39.69 -1.50
C SER A 458 -12.62 41.18 -1.83
N SER A 459 -12.73 41.50 -3.12
CA SER A 459 -13.17 42.83 -3.50
C SER A 459 -14.52 43.01 -2.81
N GLY A 460 -14.48 43.66 -1.65
CA GLY A 460 -15.65 44.15 -0.95
C GLY A 460 -16.49 44.91 -1.96
N GLY A 461 -17.79 44.67 -1.90
CA GLY A 461 -18.77 45.15 -2.85
C GLY A 461 -18.50 46.59 -3.27
N ASP A 462 -18.69 46.81 -4.56
CA ASP A 462 -18.90 48.12 -5.17
C ASP A 462 -19.82 48.93 -4.25
N ALA A 463 -19.21 49.79 -3.43
CA ALA A 463 -19.93 50.84 -2.75
C ALA A 463 -20.24 51.87 -3.82
N ASP A 464 -21.53 51.95 -4.16
CA ASP A 464 -22.16 53.01 -4.93
C ASP A 464 -21.39 54.34 -4.81
N VAL A 465 -20.63 54.68 -5.85
CA VAL A 465 -20.35 56.08 -6.16
C VAL A 465 -21.53 56.55 -6.99
N PRO A 466 -22.40 57.45 -6.47
CA PRO A 466 -23.51 57.97 -7.24
C PRO A 466 -22.95 58.71 -8.46
N ILE A 467 -23.21 58.18 -9.65
CA ILE A 467 -22.91 58.86 -10.90
C ILE A 467 -23.73 60.16 -10.96
N PRO A 468 -23.10 61.33 -11.13
CA PRO A 468 -23.81 62.59 -11.19
C PRO A 468 -24.75 62.62 -12.41
N ALA A 469 -25.93 63.21 -12.25
CA ALA A 469 -27.05 63.16 -13.21
C ALA A 469 -26.70 63.59 -14.66
N TRP A 470 -25.59 64.31 -14.87
CA TRP A 470 -25.11 64.67 -16.21
C TRP A 470 -24.52 63.49 -16.99
N ALA A 471 -24.01 62.44 -16.33
CA ALA A 471 -23.47 61.25 -16.99
C ALA A 471 -24.56 60.31 -17.55
N LEU A 472 -25.76 60.32 -16.96
CA LEU A 472 -26.92 59.57 -17.44
C LEU A 472 -27.57 60.19 -18.70
N LEU A 473 -27.40 61.50 -18.92
CA LEU A 473 -27.91 62.20 -20.12
C LEU A 473 -27.04 61.96 -21.37
N ALA A 474 -25.76 61.62 -21.20
CA ALA A 474 -24.85 61.32 -22.32
C ALA A 474 -25.06 59.91 -22.91
N LEU A 475 -25.56 58.95 -22.12
CA LEU A 475 -25.84 57.58 -22.55
C LEU A 475 -27.25 57.38 -23.14
N GLY A 476 -28.19 58.28 -22.88
CA GLY A 476 -29.54 58.26 -23.48
C GLY A 476 -29.65 58.91 -24.87
N GLY A 477 -28.72 59.80 -25.25
CA GLY A 477 -28.75 60.52 -26.53
C GLY A 477 -28.18 59.74 -27.72
N ALA A 478 -27.30 58.76 -27.49
CA ALA A 478 -26.64 58.00 -28.54
C ALA A 478 -27.46 56.80 -29.08
N LEU A 479 -28.54 56.40 -28.40
CA LEU A 479 -29.37 55.26 -28.81
C LEU A 479 -30.58 55.64 -29.69
N LEU A 480 -30.92 56.93 -29.80
CA LEU A 480 -32.06 57.42 -30.60
C LEU A 480 -31.68 57.89 -32.02
N THR A 481 -30.40 58.11 -32.31
CA THR A 481 -29.91 58.47 -33.66
C THR A 481 -29.56 57.26 -34.54
N ALA A 482 -29.43 56.06 -33.97
CA ALA A 482 -29.11 54.83 -34.70
C ALA A 482 -30.34 54.06 -35.25
N ILE A 483 -31.58 54.42 -34.85
CA ILE A 483 -32.81 53.72 -35.29
C ILE A 483 -33.57 54.45 -36.42
N ARG A 484 -33.19 55.67 -36.81
CA ARG A 484 -33.85 56.43 -37.91
C ARG A 484 -33.17 56.38 -39.30
N ARG A 485 -32.17 55.53 -39.55
CA ARG A 485 -31.50 55.40 -40.88
C ARG A 485 -31.63 54.03 -41.56
N LYS A 486 -32.72 53.28 -41.31
CA LYS A 486 -33.07 52.04 -42.07
C LYS A 486 -34.51 52.05 -42.62
N ALA A 487 -35.00 53.20 -43.07
CA ALA A 487 -36.23 53.30 -43.86
C ALA A 487 -36.17 54.52 -44.80
N ALA A 488 -35.44 54.40 -45.93
CA ALA A 488 -35.64 55.12 -47.20
C ALA A 488 -34.43 54.88 -48.13
N CYS A 489 -34.57 53.88 -49.02
CA CYS A 489 -34.21 53.88 -50.45
C CYS A 489 -34.36 52.45 -50.97
#